data_AF-A0A3G1B6L4-F1
#
_entry.id   AF-A0A3G1B6L4-F1
#
_cell.length_a   1.000
_cell.length_b   1.000
_cell.length_c   1.000
_cell.angle_alpha   90.00
_cell.angle_beta   90.00
_cell.angle_gamma   90.00
#
_symmetry.space_group_name_H-M   'P 1'
#
loop_
_entity.id
_entity.type
_entity.pdbx_description
1 polymer ?
#
loop_
_entity_poly.entity_id
_entity_poly.type
_entity_poly.pdbx_seq_one_letter_code
_entity_poly.pdbx_strand_id
1 'polypeptide(L)'
;MQNRPANLEFQVFDGTKISEDIQTDVKYQDIIYYKWDRKEAISSDQEKRIDYQKAASEMEKLDWSFVHNHIGFVNKRKAITIQFVRLGENKWYAENIIMQQGRWTGCVWHCNADNKTITHMTRLFFEEDPKWFDSLSWKFKRVQT
;
A
#
# COMPACT_ATOMS: atom_id res chain seq x y z
N MET A 1 -41.48 -40.04 2.71
CA MET A 1 -40.20 -39.30 2.82
C MET A 1 -40.36 -37.96 2.12
N GLN A 2 -40.52 -36.89 2.87
CA GLN A 2 -40.56 -35.51 2.37
C GLN A 2 -39.60 -34.71 3.24
N ASN A 3 -38.58 -34.13 2.61
CA ASN A 3 -37.51 -33.37 3.28
C ASN A 3 -38.08 -32.09 3.90
N ARG A 4 -37.90 -31.97 5.21
CA ARG A 4 -38.14 -30.77 6.01
C ARG A 4 -37.01 -29.76 5.70
N PRO A 5 -37.28 -28.47 5.45
CA PRO A 5 -36.21 -27.48 5.33
C PRO A 5 -35.55 -27.29 6.71
N ALA A 6 -34.22 -27.27 6.73
CA ALA A 6 -33.44 -27.01 7.93
C ALA A 6 -33.67 -25.56 8.38
N ASN A 7 -34.12 -25.39 9.62
CA ASN A 7 -34.16 -24.10 10.30
C ASN A 7 -32.74 -23.52 10.36
N LEU A 8 -32.54 -22.31 9.83
CA LEU A 8 -31.39 -21.49 10.19
C LEU A 8 -31.61 -20.98 11.62
N GLU A 9 -30.84 -21.52 12.57
CA GLU A 9 -30.68 -20.90 13.87
C GLU A 9 -29.80 -19.65 13.72
N PHE A 10 -30.37 -18.49 14.01
CA PHE A 10 -29.60 -17.26 14.17
C PHE A 10 -28.88 -17.32 15.52
N GLN A 11 -27.55 -17.43 15.50
CA GLN A 11 -26.74 -17.21 16.70
C GLN A 11 -26.66 -15.71 16.99
N VAL A 12 -27.20 -15.34 18.15
CA VAL A 12 -27.07 -14.01 18.76
C VAL A 12 -25.62 -13.85 19.20
N PHE A 13 -24.92 -12.86 18.66
CA PHE A 13 -23.54 -12.56 19.03
C PHE A 13 -23.55 -11.76 20.34
N ASP A 14 -23.24 -12.43 21.45
CA ASP A 14 -23.06 -11.79 22.76
C ASP A 14 -21.68 -11.13 22.81
N GLY A 15 -21.68 -9.81 23.04
CA GLY A 15 -20.51 -8.98 22.99
C GLY A 15 -19.64 -9.12 24.23
N THR A 16 -18.77 -10.12 24.29
CA THR A 16 -17.54 -10.06 25.12
C THR A 16 -16.54 -11.18 24.79
N LYS A 17 -15.77 -10.96 23.72
CA LYS A 17 -14.37 -11.40 23.55
C LYS A 17 -13.92 -10.89 22.19
N ILE A 18 -13.04 -9.90 22.20
CA ILE A 18 -12.33 -9.50 20.97
C ILE A 18 -11.36 -10.65 20.72
N SER A 19 -11.83 -11.63 19.94
CA SER A 19 -11.05 -12.80 19.54
C SER A 19 -9.80 -12.34 18.80
N GLU A 20 -8.66 -12.88 19.19
CA GLU A 20 -7.36 -12.80 18.50
C GLU A 20 -7.39 -13.47 17.09
N ASP A 21 -8.58 -13.67 16.51
CA ASP A 21 -8.88 -14.31 15.22
C ASP A 21 -9.27 -13.29 14.14
N ILE A 22 -8.57 -12.16 14.08
CA ILE A 22 -8.35 -11.48 12.79
C ILE A 22 -6.89 -11.75 12.39
N GLN A 23 -6.47 -13.01 12.46
CA GLN A 23 -5.54 -13.55 11.48
C GLN A 23 -6.30 -13.62 10.15
N THR A 24 -6.47 -12.49 9.48
CA THR A 24 -6.78 -12.55 8.06
C THR A 24 -5.59 -13.25 7.42
N ASP A 25 -5.84 -14.47 6.94
CA ASP A 25 -4.99 -15.32 6.12
C ASP A 25 -4.72 -14.65 4.74
N VAL A 26 -4.30 -13.38 4.77
CA VAL A 26 -3.78 -12.66 3.61
C VAL A 26 -2.41 -13.27 3.38
N LYS A 27 -2.39 -14.41 2.67
CA LYS A 27 -1.22 -14.98 2.02
C LYS A 27 -0.27 -13.84 1.68
N TYR A 28 0.88 -13.79 2.35
CA TYR A 28 1.91 -12.78 2.14
C TYR A 28 1.99 -12.44 0.66
N GLN A 29 1.46 -11.27 0.30
CA GLN A 29 1.62 -10.76 -1.04
C GLN A 29 3.11 -10.57 -1.24
N ASP A 30 3.63 -10.90 -2.43
CA ASP A 30 5.07 -10.83 -2.70
C ASP A 30 5.45 -9.37 -2.94
N ILE A 31 5.26 -8.57 -1.90
CA ILE A 31 5.50 -7.14 -1.84
C ILE A 31 6.77 -6.93 -1.00
N ILE A 32 7.76 -6.32 -1.64
CA ILE A 32 8.94 -5.81 -0.97
C ILE A 32 8.82 -4.29 -0.82
N TYR A 33 9.57 -3.72 0.11
CA TYR A 33 9.64 -2.27 0.26
C TYR A 33 11.07 -1.77 0.30
N TYR A 34 11.19 -0.49 -0.06
CA TYR A 34 12.37 0.32 0.13
C TYR A 34 11.94 1.64 0.76
N LYS A 35 12.83 2.25 1.53
CA LYS A 35 12.56 3.49 2.24
C LYS A 35 13.83 4.30 2.30
N TRP A 36 13.72 5.59 2.14
CA TRP A 36 14.73 6.51 2.63
C TRP A 36 14.06 7.53 3.51
N ASP A 37 14.46 7.52 4.77
CA ASP A 37 14.21 8.59 5.70
C ASP A 37 15.55 9.01 6.30
N ARG A 38 15.70 10.24 6.78
CA ARG A 38 16.95 10.78 7.37
C ARG A 38 17.64 9.80 8.34
N LYS A 39 16.83 9.02 9.05
CA LYS A 39 17.26 8.07 10.09
C LYS A 39 17.62 6.68 9.54
N GLU A 40 17.02 6.27 8.43
CA GLU A 40 17.09 4.90 7.96
C GLU A 40 16.96 4.84 6.44
N ALA A 41 17.83 4.06 5.81
CA ALA A 41 17.73 3.71 4.40
C ALA A 41 17.60 2.18 4.25
N ILE A 42 16.55 1.76 3.55
CA ILE A 42 16.31 0.39 3.11
C ILE A 42 16.32 0.45 1.60
N SER A 43 17.32 -0.18 0.98
CA SER A 43 17.46 -0.24 -0.46
C SER A 43 16.66 -1.41 -1.03
N SER A 44 16.21 -1.27 -2.29
CA SER A 44 15.35 -2.25 -2.96
C SER A 44 16.01 -3.62 -3.20
N ASP A 45 17.34 -3.65 -3.28
CA ASP A 45 18.17 -4.85 -3.43
C ASP A 45 18.20 -5.73 -2.17
N GLN A 46 17.79 -5.20 -1.01
CA GLN A 46 17.65 -5.99 0.22
C GLN A 46 16.43 -6.93 0.19
N GLU A 47 15.52 -6.73 -0.78
CA GLU A 47 14.30 -7.53 -0.97
C GLU A 47 13.48 -7.75 0.33
N LYS A 48 13.47 -6.75 1.23
CA LYS A 48 12.73 -6.85 2.49
C LYS A 48 11.22 -6.91 2.21
N ARG A 49 10.60 -8.02 2.61
CA ARG A 49 9.13 -8.20 2.56
C ARG A 49 8.44 -7.36 3.63
N ILE A 50 7.21 -6.98 3.34
CA ILE A 50 6.37 -6.19 4.25
C ILE A 50 4.91 -6.58 4.09
N ASP A 51 4.15 -6.54 5.18
CA ASP A 51 2.68 -6.62 5.16
C ASP A 51 2.06 -5.22 5.26
N TYR A 52 0.73 -5.13 5.09
CA TYR A 52 0.04 -3.84 5.13
C TYR A 52 0.15 -3.13 6.49
N GLN A 53 0.10 -3.87 7.61
CA GLN A 53 0.15 -3.28 8.95
C GLN A 53 1.50 -2.61 9.20
N LYS A 54 2.58 -3.31 8.86
CA LYS A 54 3.94 -2.78 8.94
C LYS A 54 4.14 -1.63 7.95
N ALA A 55 3.64 -1.74 6.72
CA ALA A 55 3.70 -0.68 5.73
C ALA A 55 3.04 0.61 6.21
N ALA A 56 1.82 0.52 6.77
CA ALA A 56 1.11 1.67 7.35
C ALA A 56 1.91 2.30 8.49
N SER A 57 2.51 1.48 9.37
CA SER A 57 3.37 1.98 10.47
C SER A 57 4.64 2.68 9.97
N GLU A 58 5.28 2.17 8.91
CA GLU A 58 6.45 2.81 8.31
C GLU A 58 6.10 4.12 7.61
N MET A 59 4.96 4.18 6.91
CA MET A 59 4.45 5.42 6.30
C MET A 59 4.17 6.50 7.35
N GLU A 60 3.53 6.13 8.47
CA GLU A 60 3.24 7.06 9.57
C GLU A 60 4.52 7.66 10.19
N LYS A 61 5.63 6.93 10.17
CA LYS A 61 6.91 7.36 10.77
C LYS A 61 7.76 8.23 9.85
N LEU A 62 7.43 8.34 8.56
CA LEU A 62 8.21 9.14 7.62
C LEU A 62 8.29 10.60 8.06
N ASP A 63 9.53 11.10 8.16
CA ASP A 63 9.83 12.50 8.46
C ASP A 63 9.57 13.40 7.25
N TRP A 64 8.41 14.07 7.24
CA TRP A 64 8.05 15.00 6.17
C TRP A 64 8.90 16.28 6.15
N SER A 65 9.70 16.56 7.18
CA SER A 65 10.64 17.70 7.17
C SER A 65 11.90 17.40 6.34
N PHE A 66 12.13 16.13 6.00
CA PHE A 66 13.22 15.71 5.14
C PHE A 66 12.77 15.63 3.68
N VAL A 67 13.29 16.51 2.83
CA VAL A 67 12.89 16.65 1.41
C VAL A 67 13.05 15.37 0.58
N HIS A 68 14.01 14.50 0.94
CA HIS A 68 14.26 13.25 0.21
C HIS A 68 13.51 12.05 0.79
N ASN A 69 12.60 12.27 1.76
CA ASN A 69 11.83 11.18 2.34
C ASN A 69 11.01 10.47 1.27
N HIS A 70 11.06 9.15 1.27
CA HIS A 70 10.16 8.34 0.48
C HIS A 70 10.06 6.91 1.00
N ILE A 71 8.97 6.25 0.66
CA ILE A 71 8.79 4.82 0.81
C ILE A 71 8.15 4.27 -0.47
N GLY A 72 8.64 3.14 -0.96
CA GLY A 72 8.07 2.48 -2.12
C GLY A 72 7.80 1.01 -1.86
N PHE A 73 6.80 0.50 -2.59
CA PHE A 73 6.35 -0.88 -2.54
C PHE A 73 6.38 -1.47 -3.94
N VAL A 74 6.98 -2.66 -4.06
CA VAL A 74 7.08 -3.39 -5.33
C VAL A 74 6.30 -4.67 -5.18
N ASN A 75 5.18 -4.79 -5.91
CA ASN A 75 4.48 -6.07 -6.06
C ASN A 75 5.21 -6.88 -7.13
N LYS A 76 5.97 -7.90 -6.70
CA LYS A 76 6.81 -8.74 -7.56
C LYS A 76 5.98 -9.63 -8.49
N ARG A 77 4.76 -10.00 -8.10
CA ARG A 77 3.85 -10.82 -8.94
C ARG A 77 3.32 -10.04 -10.12
N LYS A 78 2.97 -8.77 -9.93
CA LYS A 78 2.39 -7.91 -10.96
C LYS A 78 3.42 -7.03 -11.68
N ALA A 79 4.66 -7.00 -11.17
CA ALA A 79 5.71 -6.08 -11.61
C ALA A 79 5.27 -4.60 -11.55
N ILE A 80 4.51 -4.23 -10.50
CA ILE A 80 4.02 -2.88 -10.27
C ILE A 80 4.80 -2.26 -9.12
N THR A 81 5.23 -1.01 -9.29
CA THR A 81 5.90 -0.23 -8.24
C THR A 81 5.12 1.04 -7.94
N ILE A 82 4.80 1.24 -6.66
CA ILE A 82 4.24 2.49 -6.15
C ILE A 82 5.22 3.12 -5.17
N GLN A 83 5.30 4.45 -5.16
CA GLN A 83 6.16 5.23 -4.27
C GLN A 83 5.37 6.39 -3.67
N PHE A 84 5.70 6.71 -2.42
CA PHE A 84 5.11 7.82 -1.68
C PHE A 84 6.20 8.72 -1.12
N VAL A 85 5.95 10.02 -1.22
CA VAL A 85 6.69 11.08 -0.54
C VAL A 85 5.72 11.77 0.41
N ARG A 86 6.09 11.89 1.69
CA ARG A 86 5.30 12.62 2.66
C ARG A 86 5.64 14.11 2.58
N LEU A 87 4.65 14.93 2.24
CA LEU A 87 4.80 16.38 2.06
C LEU A 87 4.34 17.18 3.29
N GLY A 88 3.67 16.53 4.24
CA GLY A 88 3.19 17.13 5.48
C GLY A 88 2.32 16.16 6.27
N GLU A 89 1.69 16.66 7.33
CA GLU A 89 0.90 15.84 8.25
C GLU A 89 -0.24 15.07 7.55
N ASN A 90 -0.97 15.74 6.66
CA ASN A 90 -2.07 15.17 5.87
C ASN A 90 -1.86 15.39 4.36
N LYS A 91 -0.61 15.37 3.89
CA LYS A 91 -0.25 15.65 2.50
C LYS A 91 0.78 14.66 2.00
N TRP A 92 0.45 14.03 0.88
CA TRP A 92 1.28 13.04 0.23
C TRP A 92 1.38 13.30 -1.25
N TYR A 93 2.49 12.85 -1.82
CA TYR A 93 2.71 12.74 -3.24
C TYR A 93 2.94 11.26 -3.56
N ALA A 94 2.14 10.72 -4.48
CA ALA A 94 2.17 9.33 -4.89
C ALA A 94 2.63 9.21 -6.34
N GLU A 95 3.41 8.17 -6.63
CA GLU A 95 3.86 7.80 -7.97
C GLU A 95 3.61 6.31 -8.21
N ASN A 96 3.13 5.96 -9.40
CA ASN A 96 3.19 4.60 -9.95
C ASN A 96 4.19 4.61 -11.10
N ILE A 97 5.27 3.86 -10.94
CA ILE A 97 6.43 3.85 -11.84
C ILE A 97 6.20 2.77 -12.91
N ILE A 98 6.04 3.19 -14.17
CA ILE A 98 5.70 2.30 -15.28
C ILE A 98 6.94 1.79 -16.00
N MET A 99 7.91 2.68 -16.23
CA MET A 99 9.13 2.37 -16.97
C MET A 99 10.26 3.27 -16.49
N GLN A 100 11.41 2.67 -16.20
CA GLN A 100 12.65 3.37 -15.91
C GLN A 100 13.70 2.89 -16.92
N GLN A 101 14.17 3.80 -17.78
CA GLN A 101 15.29 3.58 -18.67
C GLN A 101 16.47 4.44 -18.22
N GLY A 102 17.59 3.81 -17.88
CA GLY A 102 18.81 4.51 -17.46
C GLY A 102 18.62 5.45 -16.26
N ARG A 103 19.37 6.55 -16.24
CA ARG A 103 19.26 7.59 -15.19
C ARG A 103 18.03 8.46 -15.48
N TRP A 104 16.88 8.03 -14.96
CA TRP A 104 15.66 8.84 -14.76
C TRP A 104 14.83 9.25 -15.99
N THR A 105 15.05 8.61 -17.16
CA THR A 105 14.07 8.71 -18.26
C THR A 105 12.96 7.68 -18.04
N GLY A 106 11.72 8.14 -17.92
CA GLY A 106 10.62 7.24 -17.58
C GLY A 106 9.23 7.81 -17.77
N CYS A 107 8.24 6.96 -17.51
CA CYS A 107 6.83 7.33 -17.48
C CYS A 107 6.29 7.00 -16.09
N VAL A 108 5.60 7.98 -15.48
CA VAL A 108 4.97 7.77 -14.18
C VAL A 108 3.55 8.33 -14.19
N TRP A 109 2.67 7.65 -13.48
CA TRP A 109 1.44 8.24 -12.99
C TRP A 109 1.73 8.89 -11.65
N HIS A 110 1.21 10.09 -11.40
CA HIS A 110 1.42 10.78 -10.14
C HIS A 110 0.17 11.55 -9.68
N CYS A 111 0.05 11.76 -8.38
CA CYS A 111 -0.97 12.64 -7.81
C CYS A 111 -0.60 13.11 -6.40
N ASN A 112 -1.33 14.11 -5.90
CA ASN A 112 -1.32 14.46 -4.49
C ASN A 112 -2.57 13.88 -3.82
N ALA A 113 -2.44 13.47 -2.57
CA ALA A 113 -3.55 12.92 -1.80
C ALA A 113 -3.38 13.16 -0.30
N ASP A 114 -4.46 12.96 0.45
CA ASP A 114 -4.49 13.04 1.92
C ASP A 114 -4.22 11.66 2.56
N ASN A 115 -4.12 11.61 3.89
CA ASN A 115 -3.84 10.39 4.63
C ASN A 115 -4.91 9.32 4.36
N LYS A 116 -6.19 9.70 4.41
CA LYS A 116 -7.30 8.76 4.25
C LYS A 116 -7.23 8.07 2.88
N THR A 117 -7.02 8.86 1.83
CA THR A 117 -6.95 8.38 0.45
C THR A 117 -5.72 7.50 0.24
N ILE A 118 -4.55 7.92 0.73
CA ILE A 118 -3.31 7.12 0.62
C ILE A 118 -3.42 5.80 1.37
N THR A 119 -3.85 5.83 2.63
CA THR A 119 -4.03 4.61 3.44
C THR A 119 -5.02 3.64 2.79
N HIS A 120 -6.14 4.14 2.26
CA HIS A 120 -7.10 3.31 1.54
C HIS A 120 -6.51 2.68 0.28
N MET A 121 -5.82 3.48 -0.54
CA MET A 121 -5.18 2.99 -1.76
C MET A 121 -4.09 1.95 -1.46
N THR A 122 -3.23 2.22 -0.47
CA THR A 122 -2.19 1.28 -0.03
C THR A 122 -2.83 -0.03 0.44
N ARG A 123 -3.94 0.01 1.18
CA ARG A 123 -4.66 -1.21 1.55
C ARG A 123 -5.09 -2.02 0.33
N LEU A 124 -5.74 -1.38 -0.64
CA LEU A 124 -6.18 -2.04 -1.89
C LEU A 124 -5.00 -2.63 -2.68
N PHE A 125 -3.86 -1.92 -2.72
CA PHE A 125 -2.64 -2.42 -3.35
C PHE A 125 -2.12 -3.70 -2.68
N PHE A 126 -2.12 -3.73 -1.34
CA PHE A 126 -1.78 -4.89 -0.51
C PHE A 126 -2.89 -5.95 -0.41
N GLU A 127 -4.05 -5.70 -1.00
CA GLU A 127 -5.13 -6.67 -1.22
C GLU A 127 -5.10 -7.20 -2.66
N GLU A 128 -4.16 -6.73 -3.50
CA GLU A 128 -4.12 -6.96 -4.95
C GLU A 128 -5.45 -6.61 -5.65
N ASP A 129 -6.28 -5.75 -5.05
CA ASP A 129 -7.54 -5.30 -5.63
C ASP A 129 -7.26 -4.28 -6.75
N PRO A 130 -7.66 -4.55 -8.00
CA PRO A 130 -7.39 -3.66 -9.13
C PRO A 130 -7.91 -2.22 -8.95
N LYS A 131 -8.89 -2.00 -8.05
CA LYS A 131 -9.43 -0.67 -7.73
C LYS A 131 -8.45 0.26 -7.02
N TRP A 132 -7.27 -0.23 -6.60
CA TRP A 132 -6.23 0.63 -6.03
C TRP A 132 -5.87 1.76 -6.99
N PHE A 133 -5.84 1.51 -8.31
CA PHE A 133 -5.53 2.56 -9.27
C PHE A 133 -6.67 3.58 -9.37
N ASP A 134 -7.93 3.15 -9.34
CA ASP A 134 -9.08 4.06 -9.42
C ASP A 134 -9.28 4.91 -8.16
N SER A 135 -8.63 4.54 -7.04
CA SER A 135 -8.72 5.28 -5.77
C SER A 135 -7.97 6.61 -5.76
N LEU A 136 -7.22 6.92 -6.82
CA LEU A 136 -6.45 8.16 -6.96
C LEU A 136 -6.71 8.85 -8.29
N SER A 137 -6.69 10.19 -8.28
CA SER A 137 -6.79 11.01 -9.49
C SER A 137 -5.44 11.16 -10.19
N TRP A 138 -4.94 10.07 -10.77
CA TRP A 138 -3.64 10.02 -11.41
C TRP A 138 -3.51 10.98 -12.59
N LYS A 139 -2.33 11.59 -12.70
CA LYS A 139 -1.89 12.34 -13.88
C LYS A 139 -0.67 11.67 -14.48
N PHE A 140 -0.65 11.54 -15.80
CA PHE A 140 0.49 10.96 -16.49
C PHE A 140 1.55 12.04 -16.73
N LYS A 141 2.82 11.73 -16.45
CA LYS A 141 3.95 12.55 -16.87
C LYS A 141 5.06 11.68 -17.46
N ARG A 142 5.72 12.20 -18.49
CA ARG A 142 7.04 11.71 -18.92
C ARG A 142 8.09 12.47 -18.12
N VAL A 143 9.05 11.74 -17.58
CA VAL A 143 10.21 12.30 -16.88
C VAL A 143 11.40 12.15 -17.81
N GLN A 144 12.01 13.28 -18.15
CA GLN A 144 13.27 13.39 -18.87
C GLN A 144 14.11 14.37 -18.06
N THR A 145 15.31 13.95 -17.65
CA THR A 145 16.32 14.83 -17.04
C THR A 145 17.33 15.26 -18.08
#